data_AF-A0A953UF84-F1
#
_entry.id   AF-A0A953UF84-F1
#
_cell.length_a   1.000
_cell.length_b   1.000
_cell.length_c   1.000
_cell.angle_alpha   90.00
_cell.angle_beta   90.00
_cell.angle_gamma   90.00
#
_symmetry.space_group_name_H-M   'P 1'
#
loop_
_entity.id
_entity.type
_entity.pdbx_description
1 polymer ?
#
loop_
_entity_poly.entity_id
_entity_poly.type
_entity_poly.pdbx_seq_one_letter_code
_entity_poly.pdbx_strand_id
1 'polypeptide(L)' 'MLSARDALHIAIMERRGVSAIFSFDSDFDRWPGLSRLH' A
#
# COMPACT_ATOMS: atom_id res chain seq x y z
N MET A 1 3.80 10.96 -4.14
CA MET A 1 5.24 10.62 -4.37
C MET A 1 5.54 9.53 -3.36
N LEU A 2 6.04 8.36 -3.75
CA LEU A 2 6.16 7.25 -2.80
C LEU A 2 7.15 7.63 -1.67
N SER A 3 6.64 7.80 -0.46
CA SER A 3 7.52 8.05 0.68
C SER A 3 8.26 6.77 1.07
N ALA A 4 9.36 6.90 1.81
CA ALA A 4 10.08 5.72 2.33
C ALA A 4 9.17 4.83 3.21
N ARG A 5 8.18 5.42 3.88
CA ARG A 5 7.17 4.69 4.66
C ARG A 5 6.28 3.85 3.77
N ASP A 6 5.80 4.41 2.67
CA ASP A 6 4.88 3.73 1.75
C ASP A 6 5.60 2.57 1.06
N ALA A 7 6.84 2.80 0.63
CA ALA A 7 7.72 1.77 0.08
C ALA A 7 7.90 0.60 1.05
N LEU A 8 8.13 0.87 2.34
CA LEU A 8 8.27 -0.17 3.35
C LEU A 8 6.96 -0.94 3.58
N HIS A 9 5.82 -0.26 3.64
CA HIS A 9 4.51 -0.92 3.80
C HIS A 9 4.24 -1.86 2.63
N ILE A 10 4.39 -1.37 1.41
CA ILE A 10 4.19 -2.15 0.18
C ILE A 10 5.10 -3.37 0.16
N ALA A 11 6.39 -3.21 0.42
CA ALA A 11 7.34 -4.33 0.38
C ALA A 11 6.99 -5.45 1.39
N ILE A 12 6.53 -5.09 2.58
CA ILE A 12 6.06 -6.06 3.57
C ILE A 12 4.76 -6.73 3.13
N MET A 13 3.82 -5.96 2.60
CA MET A 13 2.54 -6.48 2.12
C MET A 13 2.72 -7.46 0.96
N GLU A 14 3.52 -7.12 -0.05
CA GLU A 14 3.86 -7.99 -1.18
C GLU A 14 4.49 -9.30 -0.70
N ARG A 15 5.47 -9.22 0.22
CA ARG A 15 6.12 -10.40 0.81
C ARG A 15 5.14 -11.32 1.55
N ARG A 16 4.04 -10.77 2.06
CA ARG A 16 3.03 -11.50 2.83
C ARG A 16 1.78 -11.87 2.02
N GLY A 17 1.73 -11.49 0.73
CA GLY A 17 0.56 -11.72 -0.11
C GLY A 17 -0.68 -10.93 0.32
N VAL A 18 -0.48 -9.77 0.96
CA VAL A 18 -1.58 -8.90 1.39
C VAL A 18 -1.81 -7.85 0.30
N SER A 19 -3.02 -7.78 -0.23
CA SER A 19 -3.39 -6.88 -1.34
C SER A 19 -4.42 -5.81 -0.95
N ALA A 20 -4.80 -5.71 0.33
CA ALA A 20 -5.72 -4.69 0.82
C ALA A 20 -5.17 -3.96 2.04
N ILE A 21 -5.36 -2.64 2.10
CA ILE A 21 -4.94 -1.79 3.23
C ILE A 21 -6.07 -0.85 3.64
N PHE A 22 -6.34 -0.74 4.94
CA PHE A 22 -7.15 0.34 5.48
C PHE A 22 -6.23 1.51 5.84
N SER A 23 -6.34 2.62 5.11
CA SER A 23 -5.51 3.81 5.28
C SER A 23 -6.23 5.07 4.83
N PHE A 24 -5.97 6.17 5.53
CA PHE A 24 -6.41 7.50 5.13
C PHE A 24 -5.50 8.14 4.07
N ASP A 25 -4.34 7.51 3.80
CA ASP A 25 -3.41 7.98 2.79
C ASP A 25 -3.84 7.49 1.40
N SER A 26 -4.28 8.43 0.56
CA SER A 26 -4.70 8.15 -0.81
C SER A 26 -3.55 7.84 -1.77
N ASP A 27 -2.29 8.08 -1.39
CA ASP A 27 -1.17 7.78 -2.29
C ASP A 27 -1.00 6.26 -2.50
N PHE A 28 -1.56 5.41 -1.63
CA PHE A 28 -1.64 3.96 -1.85
C PHE A 28 -2.54 3.57 -3.03
N ASP A 29 -3.51 4.41 -3.42
CA ASP A 29 -4.38 4.15 -4.58
C ASP A 29 -3.59 4.10 -5.90
N ARG A 30 -2.36 4.60 -5.90
CA ARG A 30 -1.48 4.61 -7.07
C ARG A 30 -0.70 3.31 -7.25
N TRP A 31 -0.71 2.39 -6.28
CA TRP A 31 0.07 1.15 -6.36
C TRP A 31 -0.71 0.02 -7.04
N PRO A 32 -0.23 -0.53 -8.17
CA PRO A 32 -0.91 -1.62 -8.84
C PRO A 32 -1.05 -2.85 -7.95
N GLY A 33 -2.24 -3.45 -7.93
CA GLY A 33 -2.52 -4.67 -7.16
C GLY A 33 -2.79 -4.44 -5.66
N LEU A 34 -2.72 -3.19 -5.19
CA LEU A 34 -3.12 -2.79 -3.84
C LEU A 34 -4.51 -2.15 -3.86
N SER A 35 -5.41 -2.62 -3.01
CA SER A 35 -6.76 -2.07 -2.82
C SER A 35 -6.83 -1.32 -1.50
N ARG A 36 -7.16 -0.02 -1.53
CA ARG A 36 -7.41 0.73 -0.30
C ARG A 36 -8.87 0.56 0.13
N LEU A 37 -9.06 0.24 1.41
CA LEU A 37 -10.36 0.13 2.04
C LEU A 37 -10.81 1.52 2.55
N HIS A 38 -12.12 1.77 2.52
CA HIS A 38 -12.77 2.99 2.99
C HIS A 38 -13.58 2.76 4.27
#